data_AF-A0AAJ2SPX5-F1
#
_entry.id   AF-A0AAJ2SPX5-F1
#
_cell.length_a   1.000
_cell.length_b   1.000
_cell.length_c   1.000
_cell.angle_alpha   90.00
_cell.angle_beta   90.00
_cell.angle_gamma   90.00
#
_symmetry.space_group_name_H-M   'P 1'
#
loop_
_entity.id
_entity.type
_entity.pdbx_description
1 polymer ?
#
loop_
_entity_poly.entity_id
_entity_poly.type
_entity_poly.pdbx_seq_one_letter_code
_entity_poly.pdbx_strand_id
1 'polypeptide(L)'
;MCTVVVSIAPDSDWPVVFFGLRDESPDRPWDEPGAWWPELGDRVTGVHDREAGGAWLAVATRPSRASVVLNRHEEPPAPEGGWATRGSLPLRAAADGALPVGPQRTRTFNLLTADRGGATHSIWDGSATRSTRLDPGVHMLTHAAPDDRSVPRVDRWLPRFRDVAPPSGPLASAAATDADAGGEGDWAPWLDLIRESSALAADDDDALIRSDLVDGKLFSSLSLSAVAVSATSVAHRHIRLDGAPSVTEALARR
;
A
#
# COMPACT_ATOMS: atom_id res chain seq x y z
N MET A 1 -1.33 -11.09 -4.70
CA MET A 1 -1.93 -9.80 -5.16
C MET A 1 -1.90 -8.83 -3.98
N CYS A 2 -1.32 -7.63 -4.15
CA CYS A 2 -1.11 -6.67 -3.07
C CYS A 2 -2.35 -6.43 -2.19
N THR A 3 -2.10 -6.10 -0.91
CA THR A 3 -3.14 -5.81 0.08
C THR A 3 -2.83 -4.50 0.78
N VAL A 4 -3.85 -3.67 1.04
CA VAL A 4 -3.75 -2.44 1.83
C VAL A 4 -4.83 -2.44 2.89
N VAL A 5 -4.48 -2.08 4.13
CA VAL A 5 -5.45 -1.78 5.19
C VAL A 5 -5.24 -0.34 5.62
N VAL A 6 -6.30 0.46 5.58
CA VAL A 6 -6.27 1.90 5.83
C VAL A 6 -7.29 2.26 6.91
N SER A 7 -6.84 3.06 7.87
CA SER A 7 -7.65 3.74 8.88
C SER A 7 -7.82 5.20 8.48
N ILE A 8 -9.05 5.69 8.55
CA ILE A 8 -9.43 7.07 8.21
C ILE A 8 -10.12 7.68 9.42
N ALA A 9 -9.49 8.68 10.03
CA ALA A 9 -9.99 9.40 11.19
C ALA A 9 -9.79 10.90 10.98
N PRO A 10 -10.69 11.60 10.25
CA PRO A 10 -10.46 12.97 9.78
C PRO A 10 -10.13 14.01 10.87
N ASP A 11 -10.58 13.77 12.11
CA ASP A 11 -10.37 14.65 13.27
C ASP A 11 -9.09 14.31 14.06
N SER A 12 -8.31 13.33 13.63
CA SER A 12 -7.03 12.93 14.23
C SER A 12 -5.88 13.80 13.71
N ASP A 13 -4.78 13.90 14.48
CA ASP A 13 -3.51 14.49 14.03
C ASP A 13 -2.95 13.80 12.77
N TRP A 14 -3.26 12.51 12.62
CA TRP A 14 -2.96 11.71 11.43
C TRP A 14 -4.27 11.20 10.81
N PRO A 15 -4.92 11.98 9.93
CA PRO A 15 -6.21 11.63 9.34
C PRO A 15 -6.25 10.31 8.59
N VAL A 16 -5.10 9.89 8.03
CA VAL A 16 -4.98 8.62 7.33
C VAL A 16 -3.71 7.90 7.76
N VAL A 17 -3.88 6.66 8.22
CA VAL A 17 -2.79 5.74 8.52
C VAL A 17 -3.08 4.42 7.84
N PHE A 18 -2.12 3.86 7.11
CA PHE A 18 -2.30 2.60 6.40
C PHE A 18 -1.02 1.78 6.35
N PHE A 19 -1.15 0.47 6.16
CA PHE A 19 -0.07 -0.33 5.60
C PHE A 19 -0.43 -0.88 4.23
N GLY A 20 0.58 -1.08 3.41
CA GLY A 20 0.51 -1.87 2.18
C GLY A 20 1.47 -3.05 2.24
N LEU A 21 0.98 -4.21 1.83
CA LEU A 21 1.76 -5.41 1.53
C LEU A 21 1.90 -5.51 0.01
N ARG A 22 3.15 -5.46 -0.46
CA ARG A 22 3.46 -5.61 -1.88
C ARG A 22 3.72 -7.06 -2.21
N ASP A 23 2.83 -7.65 -2.99
CA ASP A 23 3.04 -8.96 -3.59
C ASP A 23 3.55 -8.78 -5.02
N GLU A 24 4.72 -9.33 -5.30
CA GLU A 24 5.36 -9.22 -6.61
C GLU A 24 6.26 -10.43 -6.88
N SER A 25 6.62 -10.64 -8.14
CA SER A 25 7.70 -11.55 -8.51
C SER A 25 8.99 -11.22 -7.75
N PRO A 26 9.61 -12.18 -7.04
CA PRO A 26 10.90 -12.00 -6.38
C PRO A 26 12.03 -11.57 -7.32
N ASP A 27 11.93 -11.95 -8.61
CA ASP A 27 12.94 -11.62 -9.62
C ASP A 27 12.77 -10.20 -10.21
N ARG A 28 11.66 -9.51 -9.90
CA ARG A 28 11.40 -8.16 -10.41
C ARG A 28 12.29 -7.16 -9.65
N PRO A 29 13.21 -6.43 -10.30
CA PRO A 29 14.13 -5.54 -9.60
C PRO A 29 13.42 -4.28 -9.08
N TRP A 30 13.71 -3.89 -7.83
CA TRP A 30 13.16 -2.69 -7.21
C TRP A 30 14.12 -2.08 -6.19
N ASP A 31 14.00 -0.78 -5.95
CA ASP A 31 14.75 -0.05 -4.93
C ASP A 31 13.84 0.37 -3.76
N GLU A 32 14.43 0.43 -2.56
CA GLU A 32 13.76 0.95 -1.36
C GLU A 32 13.26 2.39 -1.55
N PRO A 33 12.36 2.89 -0.68
CA PRO A 33 11.83 4.24 -0.83
C PRO A 33 12.91 5.32 -0.91
N GLY A 34 12.87 6.10 -1.98
CA GLY A 34 13.81 7.18 -2.24
C GLY A 34 13.28 8.18 -3.28
N ALA A 35 14.00 9.28 -3.46
CA ALA A 35 13.70 10.31 -4.46
C ALA A 35 14.24 9.91 -5.85
N TRP A 36 13.65 8.87 -6.43
CA TRP A 36 14.14 8.26 -7.67
C TRP A 36 13.78 9.01 -8.96
N TRP A 37 12.89 10.01 -8.86
CA TRP A 37 12.36 10.79 -10.00
C TRP A 37 12.79 12.26 -9.88
N PRO A 38 13.98 12.65 -10.40
CA PRO A 38 14.50 14.01 -10.29
C PRO A 38 13.54 15.10 -10.79
N GLU A 39 12.72 14.78 -11.80
CA GLU A 39 11.70 15.67 -12.37
C GLU A 39 10.57 16.00 -11.39
N LEU A 40 10.35 15.18 -10.37
CA LEU A 40 9.37 15.43 -9.29
C LEU A 40 10.02 16.09 -8.06
N GLY A 41 11.36 16.12 -8.02
CA GLY A 41 12.19 16.64 -6.94
C GLY A 41 12.18 15.79 -5.66
N ASP A 42 13.07 16.12 -4.72
CA ASP A 42 13.27 15.39 -3.45
C ASP A 42 12.02 15.34 -2.54
N ARG A 43 11.00 16.14 -2.87
CA ARG A 43 9.73 16.14 -2.13
C ARG A 43 8.95 14.85 -2.35
N VAL A 44 9.15 14.15 -3.47
CA VAL A 44 8.46 12.89 -3.80
C VAL A 44 9.42 11.72 -3.60
N THR A 45 9.01 10.76 -2.79
CA THR A 45 9.74 9.52 -2.57
C THR A 45 8.83 8.32 -2.74
N GLY A 46 9.38 7.15 -3.06
CA GLY A 46 8.58 5.95 -3.23
C GLY A 46 9.41 4.72 -3.56
N VAL A 47 8.77 3.55 -3.50
CA VAL A 47 9.38 2.27 -3.91
C VAL A 47 9.51 2.28 -5.43
N HIS A 48 10.73 2.22 -5.95
CA HIS A 48 11.01 2.32 -7.38
C HIS A 48 11.02 0.95 -8.05
N ASP A 49 10.13 0.76 -9.01
CA ASP A 49 10.14 -0.38 -9.92
C ASP A 49 11.18 -0.11 -11.03
N ARG A 50 12.31 -0.81 -10.99
CA ARG A 50 13.42 -0.59 -11.95
C ARG A 50 13.12 -1.11 -13.35
N GLU A 51 12.13 -1.98 -13.49
CA GLU A 51 11.74 -2.53 -14.78
C GLU A 51 10.76 -1.60 -15.51
N ALA A 52 9.78 -1.05 -14.78
CA ALA A 52 8.75 -0.19 -15.35
C ALA A 52 8.97 1.32 -15.13
N GLY A 53 9.96 1.71 -14.33
CA GLY A 53 10.33 3.10 -14.02
C GLY A 53 9.31 3.87 -13.16
N GLY A 54 8.31 3.18 -12.60
CA GLY A 54 7.22 3.77 -11.82
C GLY A 54 7.29 3.40 -10.34
N ALA A 55 6.29 3.84 -9.57
CA ALA A 55 6.18 3.48 -8.16
C ALA A 55 5.00 2.53 -7.90
N TRP A 56 5.15 1.59 -6.97
CA TRP A 56 3.99 0.90 -6.40
C TRP A 56 3.29 1.78 -5.34
N LEU A 57 4.10 2.47 -4.54
CA LEU A 57 3.67 3.42 -3.52
C LEU A 57 4.59 4.64 -3.56
N ALA A 58 4.00 5.82 -3.56
CA ALA A 58 4.71 7.09 -3.50
C ALA A 58 4.12 7.99 -2.41
N VAL A 59 4.98 8.79 -1.78
CA VAL A 59 4.62 9.85 -0.83
C VAL A 59 5.19 11.17 -1.31
N ALA A 60 4.53 12.27 -0.96
CA ALA A 60 5.01 13.61 -1.24
C ALA A 60 4.97 14.48 0.01
N THR A 61 6.01 15.26 0.23
CA THR A 61 6.02 16.34 1.22
C THR A 61 5.61 17.65 0.54
N ARG A 62 4.83 18.48 1.23
CA ARG A 62 4.43 19.84 0.78
C ARG A 62 3.70 19.86 -0.59
N PRO A 63 2.40 19.50 -0.63
CA PRO A 63 1.56 19.04 0.49
C PRO A 63 1.80 17.57 0.82
N SER A 64 1.52 17.19 2.07
CA SER A 64 1.60 15.80 2.52
C SER A 64 0.56 14.94 1.82
N ARG A 65 1.03 13.98 1.03
CA ARG A 65 0.19 13.00 0.33
C ARG A 65 0.86 11.64 0.31
N ALA A 66 0.04 10.60 0.20
CA ALA A 66 0.49 9.25 -0.11
C ALA A 66 -0.43 8.63 -1.15
N SER A 67 0.11 7.77 -1.99
CA SER A 67 -0.70 6.99 -2.92
C SER A 67 -0.08 5.62 -3.20
N VAL A 68 -0.94 4.61 -3.30
CA VAL A 68 -0.55 3.22 -3.55
C VAL A 68 -1.49 2.60 -4.57
N VAL A 69 -0.91 1.89 -5.55
CA VAL A 69 -1.66 1.22 -6.62
C VAL A 69 -1.71 -0.28 -6.36
N LEU A 70 -2.88 -0.89 -6.60
CA LEU A 70 -3.11 -2.32 -6.53
C LEU A 70 -3.60 -2.81 -7.89
N ASN A 71 -3.13 -3.98 -8.29
CA ASN A 71 -3.53 -4.60 -9.55
C ASN A 71 -4.98 -5.07 -9.45
N ARG A 72 -5.72 -5.04 -10.56
CA ARG A 72 -6.98 -5.78 -10.72
C ARG A 72 -6.83 -6.88 -11.78
N HIS A 73 -7.85 -7.72 -11.90
CA HIS A 73 -7.85 -8.90 -12.77
C HIS A 73 -8.51 -8.68 -14.13
N GLU A 74 -9.29 -7.62 -14.32
CA GLU A 74 -9.94 -7.43 -15.62
C GLU A 74 -8.88 -7.19 -16.71
N GLU A 75 -9.05 -7.83 -17.86
CA GLU A 75 -8.13 -7.80 -18.99
C GLU A 75 -8.76 -7.08 -20.19
N PRO A 76 -8.89 -5.73 -20.15
CA PRO A 76 -9.38 -4.98 -21.30
C PRO A 76 -8.40 -5.08 -22.48
N PRO A 77 -8.87 -4.84 -23.72
CA PRO A 77 -8.00 -4.83 -24.88
C PRO A 77 -6.88 -3.79 -24.73
N ALA A 78 -5.70 -4.12 -25.25
CA ALA A 78 -4.57 -3.21 -25.20
C ALA A 78 -4.88 -1.90 -25.96
N PRO A 79 -4.60 -0.73 -25.36
CA PRO A 79 -4.76 0.54 -26.05
C PRO A 79 -3.74 0.67 -27.18
N GLU A 80 -4.03 1.57 -28.12
CA GLU A 80 -3.09 1.95 -29.17
C GLU A 80 -1.76 2.42 -28.55
N GLY A 81 -0.64 1.95 -29.10
CA GLY A 81 0.70 2.23 -28.57
C GLY A 81 1.07 1.45 -27.30
N GLY A 82 0.26 0.47 -26.89
CA GLY A 82 0.56 -0.44 -25.78
C GLY A 82 0.30 0.15 -24.39
N TRP A 83 0.54 -0.68 -23.37
CA TRP A 83 0.28 -0.35 -21.98
C TRP A 83 1.25 0.69 -21.43
N ALA A 84 0.71 1.74 -20.82
CA ALA A 84 1.46 2.57 -19.88
C ALA A 84 1.65 1.84 -18.54
N THR A 85 2.73 2.18 -17.82
CA THR A 85 2.96 1.65 -16.46
C THR A 85 1.91 2.17 -15.48
N ARG A 86 1.33 1.26 -14.68
CA ARG A 86 0.49 1.63 -13.53
C ARG A 86 1.25 2.47 -12.51
N GLY A 87 2.58 2.34 -12.44
CA GLY A 87 3.39 3.05 -11.46
C GLY A 87 3.47 4.57 -11.67
N SER A 88 2.97 5.08 -12.79
CA SER A 88 2.79 6.53 -12.99
C SER A 88 1.63 7.11 -12.17
N LEU A 89 0.65 6.28 -11.80
CA LEU A 89 -0.56 6.70 -11.07
C LEU A 89 -0.24 7.19 -9.64
N PRO A 90 0.44 6.41 -8.78
CA PRO A 90 0.75 6.88 -7.43
C PRO A 90 1.71 8.07 -7.45
N LEU A 91 2.63 8.15 -8.42
CA LEU A 91 3.53 9.31 -8.59
C LEU A 91 2.75 10.61 -8.85
N ARG A 92 1.84 10.60 -9.83
CA ARG A 92 1.01 11.77 -10.16
C ARG A 92 0.06 12.14 -9.01
N ALA A 93 -0.51 11.15 -8.34
CA ALA A 93 -1.39 11.38 -7.20
C ALA A 93 -0.63 11.98 -6.01
N ALA A 94 0.55 11.48 -5.68
CA ALA A 94 1.38 12.03 -4.62
C ALA A 94 1.90 13.43 -4.98
N ALA A 95 2.51 13.59 -6.16
CA ALA A 95 3.12 14.83 -6.60
C ALA A 95 2.10 15.98 -6.72
N ASP A 96 0.98 15.72 -7.41
CA ASP A 96 0.08 16.77 -7.89
C ASP A 96 -1.32 16.70 -7.26
N GLY A 97 -1.65 15.60 -6.58
CA GLY A 97 -3.03 15.31 -6.15
C GLY A 97 -3.92 14.90 -7.32
N ALA A 98 -3.33 14.48 -8.45
CA ALA A 98 -4.06 14.14 -9.65
C ALA A 98 -4.74 12.77 -9.52
N LEU A 99 -6.07 12.78 -9.46
CA LEU A 99 -6.88 11.56 -9.57
C LEU A 99 -7.06 11.16 -11.04
N PRO A 100 -7.12 9.85 -11.36
CA PRO A 100 -7.36 9.40 -12.72
C PRO A 100 -8.77 9.78 -13.17
N VAL A 101 -8.88 10.22 -14.43
CA VAL A 101 -10.15 10.58 -15.07
C VAL A 101 -10.21 10.02 -16.49
N GLY A 102 -11.41 9.68 -16.95
CA GLY A 102 -11.63 9.14 -18.29
C GLY A 102 -10.98 7.78 -18.53
N PRO A 103 -10.91 7.30 -19.78
CA PRO A 103 -10.25 6.05 -20.12
C PRO A 103 -8.76 6.06 -19.78
N GLN A 104 -8.23 4.94 -19.27
CA GLN A 104 -6.82 4.81 -18.91
C GLN A 104 -6.04 3.99 -19.94
N ARG A 105 -4.76 4.35 -20.14
CA ARG A 105 -3.83 3.57 -20.98
C ARG A 105 -3.04 2.51 -20.19
N THR A 106 -3.30 2.38 -18.89
CA THR A 106 -2.71 1.36 -18.03
C THR A 106 -3.60 0.13 -17.99
N ARG A 107 -3.06 -1.00 -17.53
CA ARG A 107 -3.90 -2.12 -17.06
C ARG A 107 -4.81 -1.66 -15.92
N THR A 108 -5.84 -2.44 -15.64
CA THR A 108 -6.82 -2.20 -14.58
C THR A 108 -6.17 -2.12 -13.20
N PHE A 109 -6.75 -1.28 -12.34
CA PHE A 109 -6.18 -0.94 -11.05
C PHE A 109 -7.21 -0.47 -10.03
N ASN A 110 -6.86 -0.65 -8.76
CA ASN A 110 -7.32 0.18 -7.65
C ASN A 110 -6.19 1.15 -7.28
N LEU A 111 -6.53 2.37 -6.90
CA LEU A 111 -5.59 3.38 -6.43
C LEU A 111 -6.14 3.97 -5.13
N LEU A 112 -5.37 3.88 -4.05
CA LEU A 112 -5.64 4.65 -2.84
C LEU A 112 -4.82 5.95 -2.91
N THR A 113 -5.47 7.09 -2.67
CA THR A 113 -4.80 8.39 -2.50
C THR A 113 -5.22 8.97 -1.17
N ALA A 114 -4.24 9.33 -0.34
CA ALA A 114 -4.44 9.84 1.00
C ALA A 114 -3.83 11.25 1.13
N ASP A 115 -4.57 12.15 1.75
CA ASP A 115 -4.12 13.49 2.12
C ASP A 115 -4.74 13.91 3.46
N ARG A 116 -4.53 15.18 3.85
CA ARG A 116 -5.09 15.75 5.09
C ARG A 116 -6.62 15.64 5.19
N GLY A 117 -7.30 15.54 4.05
CA GLY A 117 -8.74 15.42 4.01
C GLY A 117 -9.17 14.01 4.37
N GLY A 118 -8.41 12.97 4.03
CA GLY A 118 -8.82 11.58 4.17
C GLY A 118 -8.31 10.75 3.01
N ALA A 119 -9.00 9.67 2.65
CA ALA A 119 -8.61 8.81 1.54
C ALA A 119 -9.66 8.76 0.42
N THR A 120 -9.17 8.69 -0.81
CA THR A 120 -9.97 8.49 -2.02
C THR A 120 -9.53 7.18 -2.68
N HIS A 121 -10.48 6.30 -2.96
CA HIS A 121 -10.28 5.13 -3.80
C HIS A 121 -10.64 5.50 -5.25
N SER A 122 -9.71 5.26 -6.17
CA SER A 122 -9.99 5.33 -7.60
C SER A 122 -9.85 3.97 -8.24
N ILE A 123 -10.75 3.65 -9.16
CA ILE A 123 -10.81 2.38 -9.89
C ILE A 123 -10.82 2.64 -11.38
N TRP A 124 -10.07 1.83 -12.12
CA TRP A 124 -10.22 1.60 -13.55
C TRP A 124 -10.44 0.11 -13.78
N ASP A 125 -11.65 -0.27 -14.19
CA ASP A 125 -12.07 -1.66 -14.44
C ASP A 125 -11.93 -2.07 -15.92
N GLY A 126 -11.34 -1.20 -16.75
CA GLY A 126 -11.23 -1.40 -18.20
C GLY A 126 -12.36 -0.78 -19.00
N SER A 127 -13.43 -0.32 -18.33
CA SER A 127 -14.58 0.35 -18.96
C SER A 127 -14.81 1.75 -18.40
N ALA A 128 -14.72 1.92 -17.08
CA ALA A 128 -15.01 3.16 -16.40
C ALA A 128 -13.94 3.49 -15.36
N THR A 129 -13.59 4.78 -15.29
CA THR A 129 -12.81 5.34 -14.19
C THR A 129 -13.75 6.01 -13.21
N ARG A 130 -13.68 5.61 -11.93
CA ARG A 130 -14.45 6.22 -10.85
C ARG A 130 -13.53 6.54 -9.69
N SER A 131 -13.80 7.66 -9.02
CA SER A 131 -13.13 8.03 -7.77
C SER A 131 -14.18 8.28 -6.72
N THR A 132 -14.05 7.59 -5.59
CA THR A 132 -14.98 7.66 -4.46
C THR A 132 -14.17 7.92 -3.20
N ARG A 133 -14.63 8.88 -2.40
CA ARG A 133 -14.05 9.13 -1.09
C ARG A 133 -14.46 8.00 -0.15
N LEU A 134 -13.51 7.43 0.57
CA LEU A 134 -13.79 6.42 1.59
C LEU A 134 -14.31 7.11 2.85
N ASP A 135 -15.29 6.46 3.50
CA ASP A 135 -15.86 6.94 4.75
C ASP A 135 -14.85 6.83 5.91
N PRO A 136 -15.04 7.55 7.03
CA PRO A 136 -14.26 7.33 8.23
C PRO A 136 -14.37 5.88 8.73
N GLY A 137 -13.25 5.30 9.16
CA GLY A 137 -13.18 3.92 9.62
C GLY A 137 -12.01 3.14 9.03
N VAL A 138 -12.02 1.82 9.23
CA VAL A 138 -11.01 0.90 8.70
C VAL A 138 -11.54 0.20 7.44
N HIS A 139 -10.77 0.27 6.36
CA HIS A 139 -11.05 -0.36 5.08
C HIS A 139 -9.89 -1.25 4.63
N MET A 140 -10.22 -2.26 3.83
CA MET A 140 -9.25 -3.17 3.23
C MET A 140 -9.40 -3.17 1.72
N LEU A 141 -8.28 -2.94 1.02
CA LEU A 141 -8.20 -2.91 -0.43
C LEU A 141 -7.30 -4.06 -0.91
N THR A 142 -7.75 -4.72 -1.97
CA THR A 142 -7.02 -5.80 -2.64
C THR A 142 -7.14 -5.60 -4.16
N HIS A 143 -7.34 -6.68 -4.90
CA HIS A 143 -7.65 -6.69 -6.32
C HIS A 143 -9.12 -6.40 -6.66
N ALA A 144 -10.01 -6.58 -5.68
CA ALA A 144 -11.46 -6.40 -5.84
C ALA A 144 -11.89 -4.98 -5.44
N ALA A 145 -13.19 -4.75 -5.26
CA ALA A 145 -13.65 -3.48 -4.68
C ALA A 145 -13.17 -3.33 -3.21
N PRO A 146 -13.10 -2.10 -2.66
CA PRO A 146 -12.85 -1.91 -1.24
C PRO A 146 -13.86 -2.70 -0.40
N ASP A 147 -13.36 -3.35 0.66
CA ASP A 147 -14.15 -4.15 1.60
C ASP A 147 -14.94 -5.31 0.98
N ASP A 148 -14.54 -5.77 -0.22
CA ASP A 148 -15.20 -6.89 -0.90
C ASP A 148 -14.92 -8.22 -0.19
N ARG A 149 -15.90 -8.65 0.61
CA ARG A 149 -15.88 -9.91 1.37
C ARG A 149 -16.04 -11.17 0.52
N SER A 150 -16.18 -11.07 -0.80
CA SER A 150 -16.01 -12.25 -1.66
C SER A 150 -14.54 -12.71 -1.75
N VAL A 151 -13.59 -11.83 -1.40
CA VAL A 151 -12.16 -12.18 -1.30
C VAL A 151 -11.88 -12.80 0.07
N PRO A 152 -11.36 -14.05 0.17
CA PRO A 152 -11.22 -14.77 1.45
C PRO A 152 -10.47 -14.00 2.54
N ARG A 153 -9.28 -13.46 2.24
CA ARG A 153 -8.53 -12.61 3.19
C ARG A 153 -9.31 -11.38 3.67
N VAL A 154 -10.18 -10.80 2.85
CA VAL A 154 -10.97 -9.64 3.24
C VAL A 154 -12.07 -10.08 4.20
N ASP A 155 -12.76 -11.17 3.89
CA ASP A 155 -13.77 -11.77 4.78
C ASP A 155 -13.19 -12.13 6.15
N ARG A 156 -11.98 -12.72 6.16
CA ARG A 156 -11.30 -13.11 7.40
C ARG A 156 -10.75 -11.91 8.20
N TRP A 157 -10.00 -11.01 7.56
CA TRP A 157 -9.16 -10.06 8.30
C TRP A 157 -9.79 -8.69 8.50
N LEU A 158 -10.65 -8.21 7.60
CA LEU A 158 -11.26 -6.89 7.75
C LEU A 158 -12.06 -6.74 9.07
N PRO A 159 -12.91 -7.71 9.49
CA PRO A 159 -13.57 -7.62 10.80
C PRO A 159 -12.57 -7.51 11.95
N ARG A 160 -11.47 -8.26 11.89
CA ARG A 160 -10.47 -8.31 12.96
C ARG A 160 -9.65 -7.02 13.06
N PHE A 161 -9.33 -6.39 11.92
CA PHE A 161 -8.71 -5.07 11.91
C PHE A 161 -9.67 -3.98 12.43
N ARG A 162 -10.99 -4.17 12.31
CA ARG A 162 -12.02 -3.27 12.88
C ARG A 162 -12.24 -3.49 14.38
N ASP A 163 -11.98 -4.71 14.88
CA ASP A 163 -12.16 -5.08 16.28
C ASP A 163 -11.00 -4.67 17.19
N VAL A 164 -9.88 -4.19 16.62
CA VAL A 164 -8.72 -3.68 17.36
C VAL A 164 -8.53 -2.19 17.10
N ALA A 165 -7.86 -1.49 18.02
CA ALA A 165 -7.53 -0.08 17.84
C ALA A 165 -6.61 0.10 16.62
N PRO A 166 -6.96 0.95 15.64
CA PRO A 166 -6.06 1.28 14.55
C PRO A 166 -4.91 2.18 15.04
N PRO A 167 -3.75 2.15 14.36
CA PRO A 167 -2.68 3.08 14.63
C PRO A 167 -3.14 4.52 14.40
N SER A 168 -2.68 5.41 15.27
CA SER A 168 -3.04 6.83 15.32
C SER A 168 -1.94 7.75 14.82
N GLY A 169 -0.81 7.18 14.36
CA GLY A 169 0.34 7.93 13.88
C GLY A 169 1.39 7.07 13.17
N PRO A 170 2.61 7.62 12.97
CA PRO A 170 3.66 6.94 12.24
C PRO A 170 4.22 5.77 13.04
N LEU A 171 4.54 4.68 12.35
CA LEU A 171 5.32 3.59 12.95
C LEU A 171 6.72 4.13 13.28
N ALA A 172 7.12 4.01 14.55
CA ALA A 172 8.37 4.54 15.05
C ALA A 172 9.58 4.01 14.24
N SER A 173 10.53 4.91 13.95
CA SER A 173 11.82 4.53 13.37
C SER A 173 12.79 4.14 14.49
N ALA A 174 13.63 3.14 14.25
CA ALA A 174 14.68 2.71 15.17
C ALA A 174 15.74 3.80 15.49
N ALA A 175 15.75 4.92 14.74
CA ALA A 175 16.62 6.06 14.99
C ALA A 175 16.14 7.00 16.13
N ALA A 176 14.99 6.71 16.75
CA ALA A 176 14.57 7.41 17.96
C ALA A 176 15.53 7.05 19.11
N THR A 177 16.34 8.02 19.55
CA THR A 177 17.40 7.87 20.55
C THR A 177 16.90 7.68 21.99
N ASP A 178 15.58 7.63 22.19
CA ASP A 178 15.00 7.37 23.50
C ASP A 178 14.93 5.86 23.73
N ALA A 179 15.61 5.40 24.77
CA ALA A 179 15.71 3.99 25.13
C ALA A 179 14.35 3.32 25.43
N ASP A 180 13.26 4.09 25.53
CA ASP A 180 11.87 3.63 25.71
C ASP A 180 11.02 3.72 24.42
N ALA A 181 11.54 4.23 23.30
CA ALA A 181 10.83 4.36 22.02
C ALA A 181 11.02 3.14 21.08
N GLY A 182 11.56 2.03 21.60
CA GLY A 182 11.95 0.85 20.84
C GLY A 182 10.85 -0.19 20.60
N GLY A 183 9.58 0.20 20.58
CA GLY A 183 8.44 -0.69 20.45
C GLY A 183 7.52 -0.35 19.28
N GLU A 184 6.68 -1.31 18.89
CA GLU A 184 5.65 -1.13 17.85
C GLU A 184 4.57 -0.12 18.26
N GLY A 185 4.52 0.28 19.54
CA GLY A 185 3.61 1.32 20.01
C GLY A 185 2.14 0.98 19.72
N ASP A 186 1.40 1.96 19.22
CA ASP A 186 0.00 1.81 18.82
C ASP A 186 -0.21 0.98 17.55
N TRP A 187 0.87 0.60 16.84
CA TRP A 187 0.80 -0.32 15.71
C TRP A 187 0.75 -1.79 16.12
N ALA A 188 1.11 -2.13 17.37
CA ALA A 188 1.19 -3.52 17.82
C ALA A 188 -0.05 -4.36 17.49
N PRO A 189 -1.31 -3.89 17.71
CA PRO A 189 -2.50 -4.69 17.40
C PRO A 189 -2.62 -5.05 15.91
N TRP A 190 -2.26 -4.14 15.00
CA TRP A 190 -2.28 -4.40 13.57
C TRP A 190 -1.13 -5.32 13.15
N LEU A 191 0.07 -5.13 13.70
CA LEU A 191 1.23 -5.97 13.40
C LEU A 191 1.05 -7.40 13.93
N ASP A 192 0.36 -7.58 15.07
CA ASP A 192 0.00 -8.89 15.60
C ASP A 192 -0.94 -9.67 14.66
N LEU A 193 -1.90 -9.01 14.00
CA LEU A 193 -2.74 -9.65 12.99
C LEU A 193 -1.95 -10.08 11.75
N ILE A 194 -0.92 -9.30 11.36
CA ILE A 194 -0.01 -9.67 10.27
C ILE A 194 0.84 -10.89 10.67
N ARG A 195 1.36 -10.92 11.91
CA ARG A 195 2.09 -12.08 12.45
C ARG A 195 1.19 -13.31 12.52
N GLU A 196 -0.03 -13.18 13.02
CA GLU A 196 -1.00 -14.27 13.06
C GLU A 196 -1.26 -14.80 11.65
N SER A 197 -1.46 -13.92 10.68
CA SER A 197 -1.63 -14.34 9.30
C SER A 197 -0.40 -15.05 8.72
N SER A 198 0.80 -14.73 9.18
CA SER A 198 2.04 -15.38 8.70
C SER A 198 2.22 -16.82 9.21
N ALA A 199 1.37 -17.27 10.14
CA ALA A 199 1.32 -18.67 10.56
C ALA A 199 0.46 -19.55 9.65
N LEU A 200 -0.33 -18.96 8.74
CA LEU A 200 -1.02 -19.68 7.68
C LEU A 200 -0.02 -20.16 6.62
N ALA A 201 -0.42 -21.15 5.81
CA ALA A 201 0.36 -21.50 4.63
C ALA A 201 0.45 -20.31 3.68
N ALA A 202 1.61 -20.11 3.05
CA ALA A 202 1.85 -18.91 2.23
C ALA A 202 0.99 -18.86 0.95
N ASP A 203 0.48 -20.01 0.51
CA ASP A 203 -0.46 -20.15 -0.61
C ASP A 203 -1.94 -20.17 -0.16
N ASP A 204 -2.21 -20.06 1.14
CA ASP A 204 -3.57 -19.96 1.67
C ASP A 204 -4.27 -18.69 1.12
N ASP A 205 -5.54 -18.82 0.76
CA ASP A 205 -6.35 -17.71 0.25
C ASP A 205 -6.61 -16.64 1.31
N ASP A 206 -6.60 -17.05 2.58
CA ASP A 206 -6.72 -16.18 3.74
C ASP A 206 -5.42 -15.44 4.06
N ALA A 207 -4.24 -15.92 3.64
CA ALA A 207 -2.97 -15.36 4.08
C ALA A 207 -2.74 -13.92 3.54
N LEU A 208 -2.45 -12.97 4.43
CA LEU A 208 -1.99 -11.62 4.11
C LEU A 208 -0.56 -11.62 3.56
N ILE A 209 0.32 -12.44 4.17
CA ILE A 209 1.69 -12.66 3.72
C ILE A 209 1.69 -13.88 2.82
N ARG A 210 1.94 -13.67 1.53
CA ARG A 210 1.76 -14.69 0.51
C ARG A 210 3.04 -15.16 -0.12
N SER A 211 3.00 -16.38 -0.65
CA SER A 211 3.91 -16.90 -1.65
C SER A 211 3.19 -17.97 -2.47
N ASP A 212 2.71 -17.61 -3.66
CA ASP A 212 1.89 -18.48 -4.52
C ASP A 212 2.39 -18.50 -5.98
N LEU A 213 2.13 -19.62 -6.67
CA LEU A 213 2.36 -19.74 -8.11
C LEU A 213 1.07 -19.37 -8.85
N VAL A 214 1.13 -18.30 -9.65
CA VAL A 214 0.04 -17.85 -10.52
C VAL A 214 0.50 -18.00 -11.96
N ASP A 215 -0.18 -18.85 -12.73
CA ASP A 215 0.17 -19.18 -14.12
C ASP A 215 1.66 -19.55 -14.31
N GLY A 216 2.21 -20.32 -13.35
CA GLY A 216 3.60 -20.76 -13.36
C GLY A 216 4.63 -19.68 -12.97
N LYS A 217 4.19 -18.49 -12.53
CA LYS A 217 5.05 -17.43 -12.01
C LYS A 217 4.89 -17.30 -10.50
N LEU A 218 6.00 -17.23 -9.79
CA LEU A 218 6.02 -17.03 -8.35
C LEU A 218 5.74 -15.57 -8.03
N PHE A 219 4.79 -15.33 -7.12
CA PHE A 219 4.56 -14.05 -6.48
C PHE A 219 4.71 -14.23 -4.98
N SER A 220 5.39 -13.29 -4.32
CA SER A 220 5.56 -13.32 -2.87
C SER A 220 5.39 -11.93 -2.27
N SER A 221 4.98 -11.84 -1.01
CA SER A 221 4.99 -10.58 -0.28
C SER A 221 6.42 -10.13 -0.01
N LEU A 222 6.88 -9.10 -0.73
CA LEU A 222 8.28 -8.65 -0.70
C LEU A 222 8.53 -7.54 0.32
N SER A 223 7.52 -6.72 0.62
CA SER A 223 7.68 -5.61 1.55
C SER A 223 6.37 -5.19 2.20
N LEU A 224 6.49 -4.60 3.39
CA LEU A 224 5.45 -3.86 4.08
C LEU A 224 5.80 -2.37 4.10
N SER A 225 4.85 -1.52 3.74
CA SER A 225 4.97 -0.05 3.85
C SER A 225 3.93 0.47 4.83
N ALA A 226 4.36 0.94 5.99
CA ALA A 226 3.55 1.66 6.96
C ALA A 226 3.62 3.16 6.66
N VAL A 227 2.47 3.79 6.47
CA VAL A 227 2.35 5.20 6.07
C VAL A 227 1.37 5.92 6.97
N ALA A 228 1.75 7.11 7.44
CA ALA A 228 0.87 8.04 8.14
C ALA A 228 0.90 9.39 7.44
N VAL A 229 -0.26 9.99 7.20
CA VAL A 229 -0.43 11.29 6.55
C VAL A 229 -1.13 12.25 7.50
N SER A 230 -0.49 13.39 7.79
CA SER A 230 -1.06 14.50 8.55
C SER A 230 -1.29 15.72 7.64
N ALA A 231 -1.80 16.81 8.20
CA ALA A 231 -1.92 18.07 7.49
C ALA A 231 -0.57 18.66 7.03
N THR A 232 0.53 18.33 7.70
CA THR A 232 1.84 19.00 7.52
C THR A 232 3.01 18.05 7.27
N SER A 233 2.82 16.75 7.51
CA SER A 233 3.85 15.71 7.37
C SER A 233 3.29 14.43 6.75
N VAL A 234 4.18 13.67 6.11
CA VAL A 234 3.94 12.28 5.73
C VAL A 234 5.11 11.46 6.24
N ALA A 235 4.82 10.34 6.88
CA ALA A 235 5.81 9.38 7.33
C ALA A 235 5.64 8.09 6.53
N HIS A 236 6.75 7.50 6.08
CA HIS A 236 6.77 6.23 5.39
C HIS A 236 7.88 5.37 5.98
N ARG A 237 7.49 4.32 6.72
CA ARG A 237 8.38 3.27 7.18
C ARG A 237 8.22 2.08 6.24
N HIS A 238 9.30 1.66 5.62
CA HIS A 238 9.34 0.52 4.72
C HIS A 238 10.15 -0.61 5.36
N ILE A 239 9.61 -1.82 5.27
CA ILE A 239 10.16 -3.03 5.86
C ILE A 239 10.28 -4.07 4.76
N ARG A 240 11.50 -4.52 4.49
CA ARG A 240 11.77 -5.64 3.59
C ARG A 240 11.38 -6.95 4.25
N LEU A 241 10.52 -7.71 3.57
CA LEU A 241 10.13 -9.06 3.99
C LEU A 241 10.98 -10.12 3.27
N ASP A 242 11.47 -9.80 2.07
CA ASP A 242 12.36 -10.68 1.32
C ASP A 242 13.70 -10.89 2.04
N GLY A 243 14.15 -12.15 2.09
CA GLY A 243 15.38 -12.54 2.80
C GLY A 243 15.30 -12.45 4.33
N ALA A 244 14.11 -12.26 4.91
CA ALA A 244 13.90 -12.46 6.35
C ALA A 244 13.56 -13.92 6.68
N PRO A 245 14.11 -14.50 7.76
CA PRO A 245 13.72 -15.84 8.21
C PRO A 245 12.26 -15.93 8.65
N SER A 246 11.67 -14.82 9.12
CA SER A 246 10.25 -14.73 9.43
C SER A 246 9.75 -13.28 9.34
N VAL A 247 8.42 -13.11 9.28
CA VAL A 247 7.77 -11.79 9.37
C VAL A 247 8.09 -11.11 10.70
N THR A 248 8.11 -11.86 11.80
CA THR A 248 8.50 -11.34 13.12
C THR A 248 9.91 -10.75 13.09
N GLU A 249 10.86 -11.47 12.50
CA GLU A 249 12.23 -10.95 12.37
C GLU A 249 12.31 -9.76 11.41
N ALA A 250 11.55 -9.77 10.32
CA ALA A 250 11.48 -8.63 9.40
C ALA A 250 10.97 -7.36 10.09
N LEU A 251 9.89 -7.47 10.87
CA LEU A 251 9.32 -6.35 11.64
C LEU A 251 10.27 -5.87 12.75
N ALA A 252 11.10 -6.76 13.29
CA ALA A 252 12.11 -6.42 14.31
C ALA A 252 13.38 -5.78 13.73
N ARG A 253 13.61 -5.83 12.41
CA ARG A 253 14.78 -5.19 11.78
C ARG A 253 14.70 -3.68 11.98
N ARG A 254 15.69 -3.17 12.74
CA ARG A 254 15.88 -1.77 13.07
C ARG A 254 16.44 -0.99 11.88
#